data_AF-A0A1J3IZ80-F1
#
_entry.id   AF-A0A1J3IZ80-F1
#
_cell.length_a   1.000
_cell.length_b   1.000
_cell.length_c   1.000
_cell.angle_alpha   90.00
_cell.angle_beta   90.00
_cell.angle_gamma   90.00
#
_symmetry.space_group_name_H-M   'P 1'
#
loop_
_entity.id
_entity.type
_entity.pdbx_description
1 polymer ?
#
loop_
_entity_poly.entity_id
_entity_poly.type
_entity_poly.pdbx_seq_one_letter_code
_entity_poly.pdbx_strand_id
1 'polypeptide(L)' 'KHGKLNEAFEFFQEMDKAGVSISPYSYQCLFEACRELRSLSYGKRLHDRMRMKCENPSVTLQNCVLQMYCECGSLDDA' A
#
# COMPACT_ATOMS: atom_id res chain seq x y z
N LYS A 1 -6.99 15.44 -5.30
CA LYS A 1 -5.91 14.45 -5.01
C LYS A 1 -6.47 13.05 -4.72
N HIS A 2 -7.58 12.88 -3.98
CA HIS A 2 -8.21 11.56 -3.73
C HIS A 2 -8.58 10.75 -4.98
N GLY A 3 -9.07 11.38 -6.05
CA GLY A 3 -9.46 10.68 -7.29
C GLY A 3 -8.32 9.85 -7.91
N LYS A 4 -7.09 10.38 -7.92
CA LYS A 4 -5.93 9.65 -8.46
C LYS A 4 -5.51 8.46 -7.61
N LEU A 5 -5.72 8.51 -6.29
CA LEU A 5 -5.46 7.37 -5.42
C LEU A 5 -6.47 6.25 -5.69
N ASN A 6 -7.75 6.59 -5.87
CA ASN A 6 -8.77 5.60 -6.21
C ASN A 6 -8.45 4.94 -7.55
N GLU A 7 -8.13 5.70 -8.60
CA GLU A 7 -7.73 5.17 -9.91
C GLU A 7 -6.49 4.26 -9.81
N ALA A 8 -5.46 4.69 -9.06
CA ALA A 8 -4.26 3.89 -8.84
C ALA A 8 -4.56 2.58 -8.09
N PHE A 9 -5.49 2.63 -7.12
CA PHE A 9 -5.90 1.46 -6.36
C PHE A 9 -6.78 0.52 -7.20
N GLU A 10 -7.67 1.03 -8.02
CA GLU A 10 -8.47 0.25 -8.97
C GLU A 10 -7.56 -0.46 -9.97
N PHE A 11 -6.59 0.25 -10.55
CA PHE A 11 -5.59 -0.34 -11.43
C PHE A 11 -4.76 -1.42 -10.72
N PHE A 12 -4.35 -1.17 -9.47
CA PHE A 12 -3.69 -2.17 -8.62
C PHE A 12 -4.56 -3.42 -8.44
N GLN A 13 -5.87 -3.27 -8.18
CA GLN A 13 -6.78 -4.41 -8.05
C GLN A 13 -6.95 -5.20 -9.35
N GLU A 14 -6.96 -4.53 -10.50
CA GLU A 14 -7.06 -5.20 -11.80
C GLU A 14 -5.78 -5.98 -12.14
N MET A 15 -4.59 -5.41 -11.91
CA MET A 15 -3.32 -6.14 -12.04
C MET A 15 -3.32 -7.40 -11.17
N ASP A 16 -3.80 -7.24 -9.95
CA ASP A 16 -3.83 -8.29 -8.96
C ASP A 16 -4.78 -9.44 -9.31
N LYS A 17 -5.98 -9.11 -9.83
CA LYS A 17 -6.94 -10.09 -10.37
C LYS A 17 -6.41 -10.80 -11.60
N ALA A 18 -5.65 -10.10 -12.45
CA ALA A 18 -4.98 -10.67 -13.61
C ALA A 18 -3.77 -11.55 -13.25
N GLY A 19 -3.43 -11.69 -11.96
CA GLY A 19 -2.28 -12.47 -11.51
C GLY A 19 -0.93 -11.81 -11.84
N VAL A 20 -0.94 -10.53 -12.20
CA VAL A 20 0.26 -9.77 -12.52
C VAL A 20 0.91 -9.33 -11.21
N SER A 21 2.18 -9.71 -11.03
CA SER A 21 2.94 -9.33 -9.85
C SER A 21 3.16 -7.82 -9.81
N ILE A 22 2.88 -7.21 -8.66
CA ILE A 22 3.10 -5.80 -8.41
C ILE A 22 4.53 -5.62 -7.90
N SER A 23 5.26 -4.67 -8.48
CA SER A 23 6.64 -4.42 -8.09
C SER A 23 6.71 -3.85 -6.66
N PRO A 24 7.78 -4.13 -5.89
CA PRO A 24 7.99 -3.51 -4.59
C PRO A 24 7.93 -1.98 -4.63
N TYR A 25 8.46 -1.36 -5.69
CA TYR A 25 8.41 0.09 -5.90
C TYR A 25 6.97 0.61 -6.02
N SER A 26 6.12 -0.11 -6.76
CA SER A 26 4.70 0.25 -6.89
C SER A 26 3.97 0.22 -5.54
N TYR A 27 4.29 -0.77 -4.68
CA TYR A 27 3.78 -0.77 -3.30
C TYR A 27 4.24 0.44 -2.51
N GLN A 28 5.52 0.82 -2.61
CA GLN A 28 6.04 2.02 -1.92
C GLN A 28 5.27 3.28 -2.33
N CYS A 29 5.09 3.52 -3.64
CA CYS A 29 4.34 4.68 -4.13
C CYS A 29 2.89 4.70 -3.63
N LEU A 30 2.24 3.54 -3.58
CA LEU A 30 0.85 3.43 -3.09
C LEU A 30 0.77 3.67 -1.57
N PHE A 31 1.72 3.18 -0.77
CA PHE A 31 1.79 3.49 0.66
C PHE A 31 2.07 4.97 0.92
N GLU A 32 2.97 5.60 0.14
CA GLU A 32 3.22 7.04 0.19
C GLU A 32 1.96 7.84 -0.14
N ALA A 33 1.21 7.46 -1.17
CA ALA A 33 -0.04 8.12 -1.53
C ALA A 33 -1.11 7.94 -0.43
N CYS A 34 -1.21 6.76 0.18
CA CYS A 34 -2.10 6.53 1.33
C CYS A 34 -1.70 7.40 2.53
N ARG A 35 -0.40 7.51 2.81
CA ARG A 35 0.18 8.36 3.87
C ARG A 35 -0.15 9.84 3.64
N GLU A 36 0.11 10.35 2.44
CA GLU A 36 -0.14 11.76 2.08
C GLU A 36 -1.63 12.13 2.12
N LEU A 37 -2.50 11.19 1.77
CA LEU A 37 -3.95 11.39 1.78
C LEU A 37 -4.61 10.95 3.10
N ARG A 38 -3.82 10.53 4.08
CA ARG A 38 -4.28 10.02 5.39
C ARG A 38 -5.37 8.96 5.23
N SER A 39 -5.20 8.10 4.22
CA SER A 39 -6.17 7.07 3.87
C SER A 39 -5.79 5.70 4.43
N LEU A 40 -6.14 5.51 5.70
CA LEU A 40 -5.87 4.26 6.42
C LEU A 40 -6.55 3.05 5.76
N SER A 41 -7.77 3.23 5.23
CA SER A 41 -8.55 2.14 4.63
C SER A 41 -7.87 1.54 3.40
N TYR A 42 -7.33 2.38 2.51
CA TYR A 42 -6.54 1.91 1.37
C TYR A 42 -5.20 1.32 1.84
N GLY A 43 -4.54 1.95 2.81
CA GLY A 43 -3.28 1.46 3.39
C GLY A 43 -3.39 0.04 3.96
N LYS A 44 -4.45 -0.25 4.73
CA LYS A 44 -4.72 -1.59 5.28
C LYS A 44 -4.89 -2.65 4.19
N ARG A 45 -5.76 -2.36 3.21
CA ARG A 45 -6.01 -3.28 2.09
C ARG A 45 -4.74 -3.57 1.29
N LEU A 46 -3.89 -2.56 1.10
CA LEU A 46 -2.62 -2.71 0.41
C LEU A 46 -1.63 -3.55 1.23
N HIS A 47 -1.59 -3.33 2.55
CA HIS A 47 -0.73 -4.08 3.45
C HIS A 47 -1.10 -5.56 3.52
N ASP A 48 -2.39 -5.87 3.66
CA ASP A 48 -2.89 -7.25 3.63
C ASP A 48 -2.50 -7.94 2.33
N ARG A 49 -2.63 -7.22 1.21
CA ARG A 49 -2.26 -7.78 -0.09
C ARG A 49 -0.76 -8.03 -0.23
N MET A 50 0.05 -7.09 0.25
CA MET A 50 1.50 -7.22 0.29
C MET A 50 1.92 -8.45 1.11
N ARG A 51 1.36 -8.65 2.31
CA ARG A 51 1.64 -9.83 3.17
C ARG A 51 1.31 -11.16 2.49
N MET A 52 0.27 -11.19 1.65
CA MET A 52 -0.12 -12.40 0.91
C MET A 52 0.76 -12.70 -0.32
N LYS A 53 1.37 -11.69 -0.94
CA LYS A 53 2.04 -11.82 -2.24
C LYS A 53 3.54 -11.57 -2.21
N CYS A 54 4.05 -10.93 -1.18
CA CYS A 54 5.46 -10.61 -1.02
C CYS A 54 6.01 -11.41 0.16
N GLU A 55 6.71 -12.52 -0.13
CA GLU A 55 7.29 -13.39 0.90
C GLU A 55 8.43 -12.70 1.67
N ASN A 56 9.22 -11.85 1.02
CA ASN A 56 10.39 -11.19 1.60
C ASN A 56 10.43 -9.70 1.23
N PRO A 57 9.57 -8.86 1.82
CA PRO A 57 9.59 -7.42 1.59
C PRO A 57 10.90 -6.82 2.12
N SER A 58 11.49 -5.89 1.36
CA SER A 58 12.69 -5.19 1.79
C SER A 58 12.44 -4.35 3.05
N VAL A 59 13.48 -4.08 3.84
CA VAL A 59 13.40 -3.19 5.01
C VAL A 59 12.82 -1.83 4.63
N THR A 60 13.19 -1.31 3.45
CA THR A 60 12.64 -0.04 2.95
C THR A 60 11.14 -0.10 2.76
N LEU A 61 10.61 -1.19 2.17
CA LEU A 61 9.18 -1.36 1.97
C LEU A 61 8.44 -1.52 3.31
N GLN A 62 9.01 -2.28 4.26
CA GLN A 62 8.47 -2.42 5.61
C GLN A 62 8.41 -1.07 6.34
N ASN A 63 9.45 -0.23 6.21
CA ASN A 63 9.47 1.13 6.76
C ASN A 63 8.40 2.03 6.13
N CYS A 64 8.16 1.91 4.82
CA CYS A 64 7.06 2.65 4.16
C CYS A 64 5.69 2.28 4.76
N VAL A 65 5.46 1.00 5.05
CA VAL A 65 4.23 0.54 5.71
C VAL A 65 4.10 1.13 7.11
N LEU A 66 5.14 1.01 7.95
CA LEU A 66 5.17 1.58 9.30
C LEU A 66 4.89 3.09 9.28
N GLN A 67 5.54 3.83 8.38
CA GLN A 67 5.33 5.26 8.25
C GLN A 67 3.90 5.61 7.82
N MET A 68 3.31 4.82 6.91
CA MET A 68 1.92 4.99 6.50
C MET A 68 0.97 4.84 7.69
N TYR A 69 1.13 3.79 8.52
CA TYR A 69 0.31 3.59 9.72
C TYR A 69 0.52 4.68 10.78
N CYS A 70 1.77 5.06 11.04
CA CYS A 70 2.12 6.12 11.98
C CYS A 70 1.44 7.44 11.60
N GLU A 71 1.55 7.85 10.34
CA GLU A 71 0.93 9.09 9.86
C GLU A 71 -0.59 8.96 9.71
N CYS A 72 -1.15 7.78 9.48
CA CYS A 72 -2.60 7.58 9.54
C CYS A 72 -3.13 7.50 10.98
N GLY A 73 -2.28 7.61 12.00
CA GLY A 73 -2.67 7.59 13.41
C GLY A 73 -3.08 6.21 13.93
N SER A 74 -2.59 5.14 13.29
CA SER A 74 -2.99 3.75 13.56
C SER A 74 -1.78 2.83 13.66
N LEU A 75 -0.75 3.24 14.41
CA LEU A 75 0.50 2.47 14.55
C LEU A 75 0.25 1.06 15.12
N ASP A 76 -0.79 0.89 15.94
CA ASP A 76 -1.18 -0.40 16.50
C ASP A 76 -1.64 -1.43 15.45
N ASP A 77 -2.00 -0.99 14.24
CA ASP A 77 -2.40 -1.86 13.13
C ASP A 77 -1.25 -2.28 12.21
N ALA A 78 -0.03 -1.78 12.45
CA ALA A 78 1.11 -1.97 11.55
C ALA A 78 1.71 -3.38 11.55
#